data_AF-A0A1T4IYX5-F1
#
_entry.id   AF-A0A1T4IYX5-F1
#
_cell.length_a   1.000
_cell.length_b   1.000
_cell.length_c   1.000
_cell.angle_alpha   90.00
_cell.angle_beta   90.00
_cell.angle_gamma   90.00
#
_symmetry.space_group_name_H-M   'P 1'
#
loop_
_entity.id
_entity.type
_entity.pdbx_description
1 polymer ?
#
loop_
_entity_poly.entity_id
_entity_poly.type
_entity_poly.pdbx_seq_one_letter_code
_entity_poly.pdbx_strand_id
1 'polypeptide(L)'
;MKYGIYGKNDFNNLFNQSKEEILKNYGNPIEDKMLNTRSERLTYDKIDFIVSSSSPQKPDSIRVTDPNIRFGILKIGVGSTRREVMLAYGLKKTLKNDKGNAYSVQNGVYVTTFYFNDNDRVYKIACGISI
;
A
#
# COMPACT_ATOMS: atom_id res chain seq x y z
N MET A 1 -18.55 0.58 -5.98
CA MET A 1 -18.89 0.97 -4.60
C MET A 1 -18.00 2.15 -4.21
N LYS A 2 -18.57 3.30 -3.79
CA LYS A 2 -17.79 4.44 -3.30
C LYS A 2 -17.53 4.27 -1.80
N TYR A 3 -16.47 3.55 -1.45
CA TYR A 3 -15.96 3.59 -0.08
C TYR A 3 -15.05 4.81 0.06
N GLY A 4 -15.12 5.47 1.22
CA GLY A 4 -14.62 6.83 1.43
C GLY A 4 -13.12 7.03 1.17
N ILE A 5 -12.72 8.30 1.12
CA ILE A 5 -11.34 8.74 0.85
C ILE A 5 -10.48 8.57 2.13
N TYR A 6 -10.25 7.33 2.57
CA TYR A 6 -9.51 7.07 3.80
C TYR A 6 -8.00 6.93 3.54
N GLY A 7 -7.18 7.71 4.25
CA GLY A 7 -5.72 7.64 4.15
C GLY A 7 -5.15 8.16 2.83
N LYS A 8 -5.96 8.84 1.98
CA LYS A 8 -5.51 9.34 0.66
C LYS A 8 -4.29 10.26 0.77
N ASN A 9 -4.23 11.13 1.77
CA ASN A 9 -3.08 12.02 1.95
C ASN A 9 -1.81 11.23 2.28
N ASP A 10 -1.91 10.21 3.11
CA ASP A 10 -0.78 9.34 3.44
C ASP A 10 -0.30 8.56 2.21
N PHE A 11 -1.22 8.03 1.40
CA PHE A 11 -0.88 7.40 0.12
C PHE A 11 -0.28 8.40 -0.87
N ASN A 12 -0.85 9.60 -1.02
CA ASN A 12 -0.28 10.66 -1.86
C ASN A 12 1.17 10.97 -1.46
N ASN A 13 1.48 11.04 -0.17
CA ASN A 13 2.84 11.30 0.31
C ASN A 13 3.81 10.18 -0.10
N LEU A 14 3.36 8.93 -0.13
CA LEU A 14 4.17 7.81 -0.58
C LEU A 14 4.34 7.79 -2.11
N PHE A 15 3.26 8.05 -2.86
CA PHE A 15 3.24 7.95 -4.33
C PHE A 15 3.78 9.19 -5.06
N ASN A 16 3.84 10.36 -4.40
CA ASN A 16 4.33 11.58 -5.05
C ASN A 16 5.85 11.73 -5.01
N GLN A 17 6.55 10.86 -4.27
CA GLN A 17 8.01 10.86 -4.22
C GLN A 17 8.60 10.42 -5.57
N SER A 18 9.64 11.10 -6.03
CA SER A 18 10.48 10.62 -7.12
C SER A 18 11.39 9.47 -6.67
N LYS A 19 11.95 8.70 -7.62
CA LYS A 19 13.00 7.71 -7.32
C LYS A 19 14.13 8.32 -6.48
N GLU A 20 14.58 9.51 -6.85
CA GLU A 20 15.66 10.23 -6.15
C GLU A 20 15.28 10.57 -4.71
N GLU A 21 14.04 11.01 -4.47
CA GLU A 21 13.54 11.28 -3.12
C GLU A 21 13.43 10.01 -2.29
N ILE A 22 12.99 8.89 -2.89
CA ILE A 22 12.95 7.57 -2.22
C ILE A 22 14.36 7.17 -1.79
N LEU A 23 15.33 7.22 -2.71
CA LEU A 23 16.73 6.88 -2.40
C LEU A 23 17.33 7.81 -1.33
N LYS A 24 16.97 9.09 -1.32
CA LYS A 24 17.40 10.04 -0.29
C LYS A 24 16.79 9.74 1.07
N ASN A 25 15.51 9.39 1.12
CA ASN A 25 14.76 9.19 2.37
C ASN A 25 15.01 7.82 3.00
N TYR A 26 15.17 6.78 2.19
CA TYR A 26 15.34 5.39 2.64
C TYR A 26 16.77 4.87 2.48
N GLY A 27 17.65 5.61 1.80
CA GLY A 27 18.99 5.16 1.47
C GLY A 27 19.02 4.15 0.32
N ASN A 28 20.12 3.41 0.24
CA ASN A 28 20.29 2.36 -0.76
C ASN A 28 19.34 1.18 -0.46
N PRO A 29 18.61 0.66 -1.46
CA PRO A 29 17.76 -0.51 -1.28
C PRO A 29 18.59 -1.76 -1.01
N ILE A 30 17.98 -2.73 -0.34
CA ILE A 30 18.54 -4.08 -0.16
C ILE A 30 18.67 -4.78 -1.51
N GLU A 31 17.68 -4.57 -2.38
CA GLU A 31 17.67 -5.07 -3.76
C GLU A 31 17.10 -3.98 -4.67
N ASP A 32 17.81 -3.71 -5.76
CA ASP A 32 17.32 -2.91 -6.89
C ASP A 32 17.19 -3.83 -8.11
N LYS A 33 15.97 -4.01 -8.61
CA LYS A 33 15.66 -5.00 -9.64
C LYS A 33 14.72 -4.45 -10.71
N MET A 34 15.21 -4.40 -11.94
CA MET A 34 14.34 -4.21 -13.11
C MET A 34 13.35 -5.38 -13.21
N LEU A 35 12.05 -5.07 -13.16
CA LEU A 35 10.98 -6.04 -13.33
C LEU A 35 10.66 -6.26 -14.82
N ASN A 36 10.77 -5.19 -15.60
CA ASN A 36 10.62 -5.18 -17.06
C ASN A 36 11.21 -3.86 -17.60
N THR A 37 11.02 -3.57 -18.89
CA THR A 37 11.55 -2.37 -19.55
C THR A 37 10.91 -1.05 -19.08
N ARG A 38 9.86 -1.10 -18.26
CA ARG A 38 9.05 0.04 -17.81
C ARG A 38 8.94 0.15 -16.29
N SER A 39 9.46 -0.81 -15.53
CA SER A 39 9.31 -0.80 -14.08
C SER A 39 10.51 -1.43 -13.38
N GLU A 40 10.86 -0.82 -12.27
CA GLU A 40 11.93 -1.23 -11.38
C GLU A 40 11.36 -1.42 -9.97
N ARG A 41 11.87 -2.40 -9.23
CA ARG A 41 11.55 -2.60 -7.82
C ARG A 41 12.73 -2.20 -6.96
N LEU A 42 12.48 -1.29 -6.03
CA LEU A 42 13.36 -0.96 -4.92
C LEU A 42 12.84 -1.66 -3.67
N THR A 43 13.58 -2.65 -3.17
CA THR A 43 13.22 -3.44 -1.99
C THR A 43 13.97 -2.92 -0.76
N TYR A 44 13.24 -2.62 0.31
CA TYR A 44 13.78 -2.31 1.64
C TYR A 44 13.24 -3.31 2.67
N ASP A 45 13.73 -3.28 3.92
CA ASP A 45 13.40 -4.26 4.97
C ASP A 45 11.87 -4.50 5.10
N LYS A 46 11.08 -3.43 5.05
CA LYS A 46 9.63 -3.47 5.33
C LYS A 46 8.75 -2.67 4.36
N ILE A 47 9.33 -2.21 3.25
CA ILE A 47 8.63 -1.47 2.21
C ILE A 47 9.28 -1.73 0.87
N ASP A 48 8.46 -1.94 -0.16
CA ASP A 48 8.93 -2.02 -1.54
C ASP A 48 8.25 -0.94 -2.35
N PHE A 49 9.00 -0.33 -3.27
CA PHE A 49 8.48 0.58 -4.27
C PHE A 49 8.66 -0.08 -5.64
N ILE A 50 7.57 -0.19 -6.41
CA ILE A 50 7.63 -0.44 -7.85
C ILE A 50 7.52 0.92 -8.52
N VAL A 51 8.61 1.37 -9.12
CA VAL A 51 8.76 2.70 -9.71
C VAL A 51 8.66 2.58 -11.22
N SER A 52 7.93 3.50 -11.85
CA SER A 52 7.89 3.61 -13.31
C SER A 52 9.27 4.03 -13.83
N SER A 53 9.75 3.39 -14.89
CA SER A 53 10.95 3.83 -15.61
C SER A 53 10.68 5.09 -16.46
N SER A 54 9.40 5.46 -16.64
CA SER A 54 8.97 6.64 -17.38
C SER A 54 9.17 7.91 -16.54
N SER A 55 9.49 9.04 -17.17
CA SER A 55 9.57 10.31 -16.44
C SER A 55 8.19 10.94 -16.22
N PRO A 56 7.84 11.42 -15.02
CA PRO A 56 8.66 11.36 -13.79
C PRO A 56 8.67 9.95 -13.18
N GLN A 57 9.86 9.47 -12.77
CA GLN A 57 10.03 8.15 -12.15
C GLN A 57 9.41 8.16 -10.76
N LYS A 58 8.17 7.70 -10.66
CA LYS A 58 7.36 7.68 -9.44
C LYS A 58 6.82 6.27 -9.18
N PRO A 59 6.46 5.96 -7.92
CA PRO A 59 5.81 4.70 -7.60
C PRO A 59 4.53 4.49 -8.40
N ASP A 60 4.44 3.34 -9.08
CA ASP A 60 3.20 2.79 -9.64
C ASP A 60 2.52 1.86 -8.62
N SER A 61 3.32 1.24 -7.74
CA SER A 61 2.84 0.39 -6.67
C SER A 61 3.79 0.38 -5.47
N ILE A 62 3.22 0.19 -4.28
CA ILE A 62 3.93 0.14 -3.01
C ILE A 62 3.45 -1.08 -2.23
N ARG A 63 4.38 -1.84 -1.67
CA ARG A 63 4.11 -2.92 -0.72
C ARG A 63 4.62 -2.52 0.65
N VAL A 64 3.80 -2.65 1.68
CA VAL A 64 4.17 -2.33 3.07
C VAL A 64 4.00 -3.56 3.95
N THR A 65 5.06 -3.90 4.68
CA THR A 65 5.07 -4.85 5.79
C THR A 65 5.49 -4.18 7.11
N ASP A 66 5.79 -2.87 7.10
CA ASP A 66 6.18 -2.12 8.29
C ASP A 66 4.98 -1.86 9.22
N PRO A 67 5.02 -2.31 10.50
CA PRO A 67 4.00 -1.98 11.48
C PRO A 67 4.02 -0.51 11.91
N ASN A 68 5.04 0.29 11.60
CA ASN A 68 5.09 1.70 11.97
C ASN A 68 4.43 2.61 10.94
N ILE A 69 4.23 2.13 9.71
CA ILE A 69 3.53 2.88 8.67
C ILE A 69 2.03 2.73 8.89
N ARG A 70 1.37 3.86 9.17
CA ARG A 70 -0.06 3.96 9.52
C ARG A 70 -0.78 4.95 8.63
N PHE A 71 -1.97 4.57 8.16
CA PHE A 71 -2.80 5.34 7.24
C PHE A 71 -4.03 5.90 7.95
N GLY A 72 -4.43 7.11 7.57
CA GLY A 72 -5.64 7.79 8.01
C GLY A 72 -5.71 8.13 9.50
N ILE A 73 -6.85 8.70 9.91
CA ILE A 73 -7.05 9.15 11.29
C ILE A 73 -7.13 7.98 12.28
N LEU A 74 -7.65 6.83 11.85
CA LEU A 74 -7.71 5.61 12.68
C LEU A 74 -6.37 4.86 12.71
N LYS A 75 -5.34 5.36 12.02
CA LYS A 75 -3.98 4.81 12.03
C LYS A 75 -3.96 3.29 11.77
N ILE A 76 -4.68 2.83 10.74
CA ILE A 76 -4.65 1.41 10.36
C ILE A 76 -3.35 1.08 9.62
N GLY A 77 -2.88 -0.15 9.76
CA GLY A 77 -1.70 -0.63 9.05
C GLY A 77 -1.43 -2.11 9.33
N VAL A 78 -0.19 -2.55 9.15
CA VAL A 78 0.24 -3.92 9.50
C VAL A 78 0.05 -4.18 11.00
N GLY A 79 -0.65 -5.26 11.33
CA GLY A 79 -1.05 -5.63 12.69
C GLY A 79 -2.48 -5.24 13.05
N SER A 80 -3.12 -4.33 12.30
CA SER A 80 -4.54 -4.00 12.47
C SER A 80 -5.41 -5.21 12.20
N THR A 81 -6.49 -5.32 12.95
CA THR A 81 -7.51 -6.36 12.78
C THR A 81 -8.35 -6.07 11.54
N ARG A 82 -8.95 -7.14 10.97
CA ARG A 82 -9.96 -7.02 9.92
C ARG A 82 -11.07 -6.05 10.27
N ARG A 83 -11.51 -6.05 11.54
CA ARG A 83 -12.55 -5.14 12.02
C ARG A 83 -12.12 -3.67 11.97
N GLU A 84 -10.90 -3.34 12.41
CA GLU A 84 -10.38 -1.97 12.34
C GLU A 84 -10.29 -1.46 10.91
N VAL A 85 -9.81 -2.30 9.98
CA VAL A 85 -9.75 -1.96 8.55
C VAL A 85 -11.15 -1.71 8.01
N MET A 86 -12.10 -2.60 8.29
CA MET A 86 -13.48 -2.43 7.83
C MET A 86 -14.13 -1.15 8.38
N LEU A 87 -13.92 -0.85 9.67
CA LEU A 87 -14.43 0.37 10.31
C LEU A 87 -13.85 1.62 9.65
N ALA A 88 -12.56 1.63 9.33
CA ALA A 88 -11.90 2.75 8.64
C ALA A 88 -12.52 3.08 7.27
N TYR A 89 -13.02 2.07 6.56
CA TYR A 89 -13.67 2.24 5.26
C TYR A 89 -15.21 2.28 5.33
N GLY A 90 -15.79 2.37 6.54
CA GLY A 90 -17.24 2.52 6.75
C GLY A 90 -18.06 1.29 6.40
N LEU A 91 -17.46 0.10 6.41
CA LEU A 91 -18.16 -1.15 6.11
C LEU A 91 -19.03 -1.59 7.28
N LYS A 92 -20.33 -1.75 7.02
CA LYS A 92 -21.34 -2.16 8.03
C LYS A 92 -21.47 -3.68 8.22
N LYS A 93 -20.92 -4.49 7.31
CA LYS A 93 -20.98 -5.96 7.38
C LYS A 93 -19.59 -6.55 7.19
N THR A 94 -19.31 -7.64 7.90
CA THR A 94 -18.11 -8.45 7.71
C THR A 94 -17.99 -8.85 6.24
N LEU A 95 -16.82 -8.57 5.68
CA LEU A 95 -16.48 -9.03 4.34
C LEU A 95 -16.56 -10.55 4.35
N LYS A 96 -17.49 -11.11 3.57
CA LYS A 96 -17.43 -12.53 3.22
C LYS A 96 -16.15 -12.68 2.42
N ASN A 97 -15.20 -13.46 2.92
CA ASN A 97 -13.89 -13.72 2.32
C ASN A 97 -13.93 -13.57 0.79
N ASP A 98 -13.52 -12.41 0.28
CA ASP A 98 -13.11 -12.32 -1.11
C ASP A 98 -11.89 -13.24 -1.22
N LYS A 99 -11.89 -14.07 -2.26
CA LYS A 99 -10.95 -15.18 -2.47
C LYS A 99 -9.54 -14.83 -1.95
N GLY A 100 -9.07 -15.55 -0.91
CA GLY A 100 -7.68 -15.47 -0.45
C GLY A 100 -7.37 -14.59 0.77
N ASN A 101 -8.28 -14.43 1.74
CA ASN A 101 -8.03 -13.72 3.01
C ASN A 101 -7.48 -12.29 2.81
N ALA A 102 -8.06 -11.57 1.84
CA ALA A 102 -7.69 -10.20 1.52
C ALA A 102 -8.92 -9.29 1.41
N TYR A 103 -8.71 -7.99 1.58
CA TYR A 103 -9.71 -6.96 1.35
C TYR A 103 -9.13 -5.85 0.50
N SER A 104 -9.74 -5.60 -0.66
CA SER A 104 -9.35 -4.52 -1.57
C SER A 104 -10.37 -3.39 -1.52
N VAL A 105 -9.87 -2.15 -1.53
CA VAL A 105 -10.68 -0.94 -1.55
C VAL A 105 -10.09 0.06 -2.52
N GLN A 106 -10.96 0.69 -3.31
CA GLN A 106 -10.59 1.78 -4.19
C GLN A 106 -10.75 3.11 -3.45
N ASN A 107 -9.65 3.86 -3.37
CA ASN A 107 -9.54 5.16 -2.73
C ASN A 107 -9.11 6.21 -3.78
N GLY A 108 -10.07 6.67 -4.59
CA GLY A 108 -9.78 7.51 -5.76
C GLY A 108 -9.02 6.73 -6.83
N VAL A 109 -7.82 7.19 -7.18
CA VAL A 109 -6.94 6.55 -8.17
C VAL A 109 -6.14 5.38 -7.58
N TYR A 110 -6.17 5.17 -6.27
CA TYR A 110 -5.44 4.08 -5.63
C TYR A 110 -6.36 2.89 -5.37
N VAL A 111 -5.82 1.69 -5.56
CA VAL A 111 -6.42 0.45 -5.05
C VAL A 111 -5.50 -0.10 -3.98
N THR A 112 -6.03 -0.17 -2.75
CA THR A 112 -5.31 -0.69 -1.59
C THR A 112 -5.88 -2.05 -1.21
N THR A 113 -5.02 -3.04 -1.10
CA THR A 113 -5.36 -4.40 -0.69
C THR A 113 -4.67 -4.72 0.64
N PHE A 114 -5.47 -5.07 1.63
CA PHE A 114 -5.03 -5.55 2.94
C PHE A 114 -5.08 -7.07 2.95
N TYR A 115 -3.97 -7.72 3.27
CA TYR A 115 -3.90 -9.18 3.38
C TYR A 115 -3.87 -9.59 4.85
N PHE A 116 -4.73 -10.53 5.23
CA PHE A 116 -4.91 -10.99 6.61
C PHE A 116 -4.26 -12.35 6.81
N ASN A 117 -3.64 -12.54 7.98
CA ASN A 117 -3.17 -13.84 8.43
C ASN A 117 -4.29 -14.63 9.13
N ASP A 118 -3.97 -15.83 9.61
CA ASP A 118 -4.94 -16.73 10.26
C ASP A 118 -5.53 -16.18 11.56
N ASN A 119 -4.90 -15.15 12.15
CA ASN A 119 -5.39 -14.44 13.33
C ASN A 119 -6.18 -13.17 12.97
N ASP A 120 -6.61 -13.02 11.73
CA ASP A 120 -7.36 -11.87 11.21
C ASP A 120 -6.64 -10.53 11.38
N ARG A 121 -5.31 -10.55 11.35
CA ARG A 121 -4.46 -9.35 11.38
C ARG A 121 -3.81 -9.10 10.04
N VAL A 122 -3.74 -7.83 9.65
CA VAL A 122 -3.03 -7.40 8.45
C VAL A 122 -1.56 -7.77 8.60
N TYR A 123 -1.01 -8.55 7.68
CA TYR A 123 0.44 -8.84 7.64
C TYR A 123 1.14 -8.13 6.48
N LYS A 124 0.37 -7.67 5.48
CA LYS A 124 0.88 -7.02 4.29
C LYS A 124 -0.19 -6.09 3.72
N ILE A 125 0.25 -4.95 3.21
CA ILE A 125 -0.58 -4.02 2.45
C ILE A 125 0.06 -3.87 1.06
N ALA A 126 -0.75 -3.96 0.01
CA ALA A 126 -0.33 -3.62 -1.34
C ALA A 126 -1.20 -2.48 -1.85
N CYS A 127 -0.58 -1.40 -2.30
CA CYS A 127 -1.27 -0.28 -2.91
C CYS A 127 -0.76 -0.10 -4.33
N GLY A 128 -1.64 0.14 -5.28
CA GLY A 128 -1.27 0.43 -6.67
C GLY A 128 -2.13 1.55 -7.23
N ILE A 129 -1.65 2.20 -8.27
CA ILE A 129 -2.47 3.12 -9.06
C ILE A 129 -3.39 2.27 -9.95
N SER A 130 -4.69 2.52 -9.87
CA SER A 130 -5.71 1.98 -10.77
C SER A 130 -5.95 3.03 -11.84
N ILE A 131 -5.33 2.82 -13.01
CA ILE A 131 -5.54 3.62 -14.22
C ILE A 131 -6.59 2.93 -15.08
#